data_AF-A0A6N7ID41-F1
#
_entry.id   AF-A0A6N7ID41-F1
#
_cell.length_a   1.000
_cell.length_b   1.000
_cell.length_c   1.000
_cell.angle_alpha   90.00
_cell.angle_beta   90.00
_cell.angle_gamma   90.00
#
_symmetry.space_group_name_H-M   'P 1'
#
loop_
_entity.id
_entity.type
_entity.pdbx_description
1 polymer ?
#
loop_
_entity_poly.entity_id
_entity_poly.type
_entity_poly.pdbx_seq_one_letter_code
_entity_poly.pdbx_strand_id
1 'polypeptide(L)'
;MCGPRGCAAHGTSGAITWGSSGNLRGETHDDGLGGTIARFDAYRDGALLRSFTQRLDEGTRSYTLPIGAADRVKIRVCNASAPTTCNSRTYRR
;
A
#
# COMPACT_ATOMS: atom_id res chain seq x y z
N MET A 1 20.94 -7.77 7.79
CA MET A 1 21.65 -7.93 6.51
C MET A 1 20.71 -8.63 5.54
N CYS A 2 20.43 -8.01 4.40
CA CYS A 2 19.47 -8.47 3.41
C CYS A 2 20.16 -9.30 2.33
N GLY A 3 19.63 -10.48 2.03
CA GLY A 3 20.24 -11.43 1.09
C GLY A 3 20.22 -10.95 -0.38
N PRO A 4 20.90 -11.69 -1.28
CA PRO A 4 21.16 -11.28 -2.68
C PRO A 4 19.91 -11.17 -3.59
N ARG A 5 18.70 -11.32 -3.05
CA ARG A 5 17.42 -11.20 -3.80
C ARG A 5 16.49 -10.13 -3.25
N GLY A 6 17.05 -9.08 -2.64
CA GLY A 6 16.35 -7.83 -2.34
C GLY A 6 15.40 -7.94 -1.15
N CYS A 7 15.71 -7.22 -0.07
CA CYS A 7 14.72 -6.94 0.96
C CYS A 7 13.71 -5.96 0.40
N ALA A 8 12.62 -6.48 -0.15
CA ALA A 8 11.50 -5.67 -0.56
C ALA A 8 10.72 -5.25 0.71
N ALA A 9 11.22 -4.23 1.42
CA ALA A 9 10.52 -3.65 2.56
C ALA A 9 9.43 -2.71 2.04
N HIS A 10 8.32 -3.29 1.61
CA HIS A 10 7.20 -2.53 1.06
C HIS A 10 6.44 -1.78 2.16
N GLY A 11 6.84 -0.55 2.46
CA GLY A 11 6.12 0.32 3.36
C GLY A 11 4.91 0.96 2.66
N THR A 12 3.84 1.19 3.42
CA THR A 12 2.85 2.22 3.07
C THR A 12 2.79 3.24 4.20
N SER A 13 3.06 4.49 3.86
CA SER A 13 2.82 5.67 4.69
C SER A 13 1.84 6.56 3.97
N GLY A 14 1.12 7.42 4.71
CA GLY A 14 0.12 8.26 4.08
C GLY A 14 -0.72 9.04 5.07
N ALA A 15 -1.50 9.96 4.52
CA ALA A 15 -2.51 10.73 5.22
C ALA A 15 -3.88 10.48 4.58
N ILE A 16 -4.90 10.36 5.43
CA ILE A 16 -6.29 10.30 5.00
C ILE A 16 -6.97 11.63 5.26
N THR A 17 -7.64 12.14 4.24
CA THR A 17 -8.65 13.17 4.40
C THR A 17 -10.00 12.48 4.55
N TRP A 18 -10.65 12.67 5.70
CA TRP A 18 -11.97 12.11 5.99
C TRP A 18 -13.10 13.01 5.46
N GLY A 19 -14.20 12.40 5.03
CA GLY A 19 -15.38 13.13 4.53
C GLY A 19 -16.12 12.35 3.45
N SER A 20 -17.21 12.92 2.93
CA SER A 20 -18.01 12.32 1.85
C SER A 20 -17.19 12.05 0.57
N SER A 21 -16.14 12.83 0.33
CA SER A 21 -15.17 12.66 -0.76
C SER A 21 -13.77 12.26 -0.27
N GLY A 22 -13.68 11.53 0.86
CA GLY A 22 -12.42 11.19 1.49
C GLY A 22 -11.41 10.51 0.56
N ASN A 23 -10.13 10.85 0.72
CA ASN A 23 -9.03 10.33 -0.08
C ASN A 23 -7.90 9.87 0.83
N LEU A 24 -7.24 8.77 0.44
CA LEU A 24 -5.95 8.39 0.99
C LEU A 24 -4.87 8.80 0.00
N ARG A 25 -3.93 9.62 0.45
CA ARG A 25 -2.65 9.79 -0.21
C ARG A 25 -1.64 8.93 0.52
N GLY A 26 -0.97 8.05 -0.20
CA GLY A 26 0.07 7.22 0.36
C GLY A 26 1.30 7.16 -0.51
N GLU A 27 2.35 6.61 0.06
CA GLU A 27 3.62 6.37 -0.58
C GLU A 27 4.00 4.92 -0.39
N THR A 28 4.71 4.41 -1.37
CA THR A 28 5.25 3.06 -1.40
C THR A 28 6.72 3.13 -1.66
N HIS A 29 7.47 2.36 -0.88
CA HIS A 29 8.91 2.35 -0.96
C HIS A 29 9.40 0.95 -1.31
N ASP A 30 10.42 0.88 -2.18
CA ASP A 30 11.17 -0.34 -2.48
C ASP A 30 12.65 -0.05 -2.22
N ASP A 31 13.19 -0.66 -1.15
CA ASP A 31 14.62 -0.65 -0.78
C ASP A 31 15.44 -1.68 -1.58
N GLY A 32 14.86 -2.31 -2.60
CA GLY A 32 15.49 -3.33 -3.43
C GLY A 32 16.15 -2.77 -4.69
N LEU A 33 16.59 -3.67 -5.58
CA LEU A 33 17.17 -3.32 -6.89
C LEU A 33 16.10 -2.86 -7.92
N GLY A 34 14.87 -2.59 -7.46
CA GLY A 34 13.71 -2.31 -8.31
C GLY A 34 13.16 -3.54 -9.04
N GLY A 35 12.00 -3.37 -9.68
CA GLY A 35 11.34 -4.42 -10.47
C GLY A 35 10.41 -5.33 -9.68
N THR A 36 10.22 -5.07 -8.38
CA THR A 36 9.26 -5.81 -7.56
C THR A 36 7.83 -5.43 -7.95
N ILE A 37 6.96 -6.42 -8.10
CA ILE A 37 5.53 -6.16 -8.27
C ILE A 37 4.89 -6.21 -6.89
N ALA A 38 4.35 -5.09 -6.41
CA ALA A 38 3.58 -5.02 -5.18
C ALA A 38 2.08 -5.07 -5.47
N ARG A 39 1.33 -5.82 -4.66
CA ARG A 39 -0.13 -5.86 -4.66
C ARG A 39 -0.66 -5.00 -3.53
N PHE A 40 -1.56 -4.10 -3.88
CA PHE A 40 -2.25 -3.16 -3.01
C PHE A 40 -3.70 -3.55 -2.86
N ASP A 41 -4.09 -3.95 -1.66
CA ASP A 41 -5.48 -4.16 -1.30
C ASP A 41 -5.92 -3.05 -0.34
N ALA A 42 -6.89 -2.24 -0.76
CA ALA A 42 -7.50 -1.21 0.04
C ALA A 42 -8.87 -1.67 0.53
N TYR A 43 -9.10 -1.58 1.83
CA TYR A 43 -10.34 -1.97 2.49
C TYR A 43 -11.00 -0.75 3.12
N ARG A 44 -12.31 -0.62 2.92
CA ARG A 44 -13.18 0.38 3.53
C ARG A 44 -14.15 -0.31 4.49
N ASP A 45 -14.08 0.05 5.76
CA ASP A 45 -14.88 -0.51 6.87
C ASP A 45 -14.77 -2.04 7.02
N GLY A 46 -13.78 -2.66 6.37
CA GLY A 46 -13.56 -4.11 6.34
C GLY A 46 -13.90 -4.77 5.01
N ALA A 47 -14.63 -4.08 4.12
CA ALA A 47 -14.89 -4.54 2.76
C ALA A 47 -13.74 -4.16 1.82
N LEU A 48 -13.35 -5.06 0.90
CA LEU A 48 -12.38 -4.73 -0.14
C LEU A 48 -12.97 -3.66 -1.06
N LEU A 49 -12.35 -2.48 -1.09
CA LEU A 49 -12.73 -1.38 -1.96
C LEU A 49 -12.04 -1.51 -3.32
N ARG A 50 -10.73 -1.74 -3.31
CA ARG A 50 -9.93 -1.83 -4.52
C ARG A 50 -8.72 -2.73 -4.31
N SER A 51 -8.39 -3.49 -5.35
CA SER A 51 -7.14 -4.26 -5.44
C SER A 51 -6.43 -3.86 -6.72
N PHE A 52 -5.14 -3.54 -6.66
CA PHE A 52 -4.33 -3.26 -7.84
C PHE A 52 -2.88 -3.70 -7.62
N THR A 53 -2.17 -3.97 -8.70
CA THR A 53 -0.74 -4.25 -8.66
C THR A 53 0.02 -3.08 -9.24
N GLN A 54 1.15 -2.74 -8.63
CA GLN A 54 2.04 -1.69 -9.12
C GLN A 54 3.47 -2.23 -9.10
N ARG A 55 4.19 -2.01 -10.20
CA ARG A 55 5.63 -2.23 -10.23
C ARG A 55 6.29 -1.11 -9.43
N LEU A 56 7.05 -1.51 -8.42
CA LEU A 56 7.91 -0.61 -7.68
C LEU A 56 9.28 -0.65 -8.33
N ASP A 57 9.68 0.49 -8.86
CA ASP A 57 11.08 0.74 -9.20
C ASP A 57 11.78 1.25 -7.93
N GLU A 58 13.12 1.22 -7.93
CA GLU A 58 13.92 1.69 -6.79
C GLU A 58 13.44 3.09 -6.32
N GLY A 59 13.18 3.23 -5.03
CA GLY A 59 12.76 4.49 -4.41
C GLY A 59 11.27 4.57 -4.05
N THR A 60 10.74 5.79 -3.99
CA THR A 60 9.41 6.09 -3.45
C THR A 60 8.41 6.44 -4.55
N ARG A 61 7.26 5.76 -4.59
CA ARG A 61 6.12 6.11 -5.44
C ARG A 61 4.91 6.50 -4.62
N SER A 62 4.39 7.69 -4.89
CA SER A 62 3.14 8.16 -4.31
C SER A 62 1.93 7.64 -5.09
N TYR A 63 0.83 7.40 -4.38
CA TYR A 63 -0.47 7.05 -4.95
C TYR A 63 -1.58 7.82 -4.23
N THR A 64 -2.68 8.06 -4.95
CA THR A 64 -3.90 8.62 -4.38
C THR A 64 -5.06 7.68 -4.65
N LEU A 65 -5.83 7.37 -3.62
CA LEU A 65 -6.99 6.50 -3.70
C LEU A 65 -8.24 7.21 -3.16
N PRO A 66 -9.30 7.38 -3.96
CA PRO A 66 -10.58 7.83 -3.46
C PRO A 66 -11.23 6.73 -2.63
N ILE A 67 -11.68 7.09 -1.42
CA ILE A 67 -12.28 6.19 -0.44
C ILE A 67 -13.75 6.55 -0.18
N GLY A 68 -14.06 7.85 -0.23
CA GLY A 68 -15.36 8.39 0.20
C GLY A 68 -15.48 8.40 1.71
N ALA A 69 -16.73 8.44 2.20
CA ALA A 69 -17.02 8.33 3.64
C ALA A 69 -16.65 6.93 4.14
N ALA A 70 -15.84 6.88 5.20
CA ALA A 70 -15.41 5.66 5.88
C ALA A 70 -15.04 6.00 7.32
N ASP A 71 -15.19 5.03 8.23
CA ASP A 71 -14.72 5.13 9.61
C ASP A 71 -13.39 4.40 9.80
N ARG A 72 -13.14 3.38 8.97
CA ARG A 72 -11.92 2.60 8.98
C ARG A 72 -11.42 2.32 7.57
N VAL A 73 -10.16 2.62 7.32
CA VAL A 73 -9.47 2.29 6.08
C VAL A 73 -8.27 1.43 6.39
N LYS A 74 -8.15 0.28 5.74
CA LYS A 74 -6.95 -0.57 5.83
C LYS A 74 -6.30 -0.67 4.46
N ILE A 75 -5.00 -0.43 4.40
CA ILE A 75 -4.19 -0.73 3.22
C ILE A 75 -3.31 -1.90 3.55
N ARG A 76 -3.29 -2.89 2.66
CA ARG A 76 -2.39 -4.02 2.70
C ARG A 76 -1.54 -3.99 1.44
N VAL A 77 -0.23 -4.07 1.63
CA VAL A 77 0.75 -4.11 0.56
C VAL A 77 1.51 -5.42 0.68
N CYS A 78 1.47 -6.23 -0.35
CA CYS A 78 2.15 -7.52 -0.39
C CYS A 78 3.10 -7.55 -1.59
N ASN A 79 4.19 -8.32 -1.50
CA ASN A 79 4.93 -8.70 -2.69
C ASN A 79 4.06 -9.67 -3.52
N ALA A 80 3.77 -9.34 -4.78
CA ALA A 80 2.91 -10.16 -5.64
C ALA A 80 3.57 -11.48 -6.03
N SER A 81 4.90 -11.51 -6.12
CA SER A 81 5.69 -12.71 -6.40
C SER A 81 5.95 -13.56 -5.14
N ALA A 82 5.81 -12.97 -3.95
CA ALA A 82 5.98 -13.64 -2.65
C ALA A 82 4.94 -13.12 -1.63
N PRO A 83 3.67 -13.56 -1.74
CA PRO A 83 2.54 -12.99 -0.97
C PRO A 83 2.59 -13.26 0.53
N THR A 84 3.60 -13.99 1.01
CA THR A 84 3.84 -14.26 2.43
C THR A 84 4.34 -13.03 3.19
N THR A 85 4.94 -12.05 2.50
CA THR A 85 5.44 -10.82 3.11
C THR A 85 4.50 -9.66 2.77
N CYS A 86 3.61 -9.35 3.71
CA CYS A 86 2.66 -8.24 3.58
C CYS A 86 2.80 -7.26 4.73
N ASN A 87 2.90 -5.99 4.41
CA ASN A 87 2.72 -4.91 5.36
C ASN A 87 1.28 -4.43 5.30
N SER A 88 0.70 -4.04 6.44
CA SER A 88 -0.61 -3.42 6.45
C SER A 88 -0.68 -2.27 7.42
N ARG A 89 -1.42 -1.23 7.03
CA ARG A 89 -1.62 -0.04 7.83
C ARG A 89 -3.10 0.28 7.88
N THR A 90 -3.58 0.54 9.08
CA THR A 90 -5.00 0.87 9.32
C THR A 90 -5.09 2.30 9.80
N TYR A 91 -5.97 3.06 9.15
CA TYR A 91 -6.35 4.41 9.49
C TYR A 91 -7.77 4.39 10.02
N ARG A 92 -8.03 5.19 11.04
CA ARG A 92 -9.36 5.32 11.66
C ARG A 92 -9.65 6.80 11.83
N ARG A 93 -10.94 7.14 11.70
CA ARG A 93 -11.44 8.47 11.98
C ARG A 93 -11.42 8.74 13.48
#